data_AF-A0A182F3E1-F1
#
_entry.id   AF-A0A182F3E1-F1
#
_cell.length_a   1.000
_cell.length_b   1.000
_cell.length_c   1.000
_cell.angle_alpha   90.00
_cell.angle_beta   90.00
_cell.angle_gamma   90.00
#
_symmetry.space_group_name_H-M   'P 1'
#
loop_
_entity.id
_entity.type
_entity.pdbx_description
1 polymer ?
#
loop_
_entity_poly.entity_id
_entity_poly.type
_entity_poly.pdbx_seq_one_letter_code
_entity_poly.pdbx_strand_id
1 'polypeptide(L)'
;MLLLLVLTPEVLERLVELAQWSDLIVFDYLIANLDRVVNNLYNFQWNADIMAAPAHNLARQTDSALLVFLDNESGLLHGYRLLKKYEAYHGLLLDNLCVYRRSTVEALEQLRAANVGRRLNALFERTTTAQIRDVLPPLPEKSVKILVDRIDRVLGQVQKCRELFADTDGRR
;
A
#
# COMPACT_ATOMS: atom_id res chain seq x y z
N MET A 1 -14.27 34.10 -8.61
CA MET A 1 -13.91 34.30 -7.19
C MET A 1 -13.17 33.05 -6.73
N LEU A 2 -11.87 32.96 -7.03
CA LEU A 2 -11.02 31.86 -6.56
C LEU A 2 -10.74 32.08 -5.08
N LEU A 3 -11.36 31.27 -4.22
CA LEU A 3 -10.87 31.07 -2.87
C LEU A 3 -9.50 30.38 -3.00
N LEU A 4 -8.42 31.15 -2.88
CA LEU A 4 -7.15 30.62 -2.43
C LEU A 4 -7.40 30.04 -1.02
N LEU A 5 -7.63 28.73 -0.97
CA LEU A 5 -7.58 27.97 0.28
C LEU A 5 -6.19 28.20 0.88
N VAL A 6 -6.11 29.09 1.87
CA VAL A 6 -4.94 29.18 2.73
C VAL A 6 -4.92 27.87 3.53
N LEU A 7 -4.05 26.95 3.13
CA LEU A 7 -3.82 25.72 3.88
C LEU A 7 -3.23 26.11 5.23
N THR A 8 -4.01 25.97 6.29
CA THR A 8 -3.47 26.14 7.64
C THR A 8 -2.50 24.99 7.95
N PRO A 9 -1.56 25.18 8.88
CA PRO A 9 -0.64 24.11 9.29
C PRO A 9 -1.36 22.83 9.70
N GLU A 10 -2.50 22.94 10.38
CA GLU A 10 -3.30 21.80 10.83
C GLU A 10 -3.92 21.06 9.64
N VAL A 11 -4.44 21.78 8.64
CA VAL A 11 -4.98 21.16 7.42
C VAL A 11 -3.86 20.47 6.65
N LEU A 12 -2.68 21.09 6.56
CA LEU A 12 -1.52 20.49 5.91
C LEU A 12 -1.08 19.20 6.60
N GLU A 13 -1.00 19.19 7.93
CA GLU A 13 -0.65 17.97 8.69
C GLU A 13 -1.63 16.83 8.40
N ARG A 14 -2.94 17.12 8.40
CA ARG A 14 -3.98 16.13 8.08
C ARG A 14 -3.88 15.60 6.65
N LEU A 15 -3.56 16.45 5.69
CA LEU A 15 -3.37 16.02 4.30
C LEU A 15 -2.11 15.16 4.14
N VAL A 16 -1.03 15.49 4.85
CA VAL A 16 0.19 14.68 4.88
C VAL A 16 -0.09 13.33 5.53
N GLU A 17 -0.77 13.30 6.67
CA GLU A 17 -1.22 12.07 7.33
C GLU A 17 -2.07 11.20 6.39
N LEU A 18 -3.07 11.78 5.72
CA LEU A 18 -3.91 11.07 4.75
C LEU A 18 -3.08 10.47 3.60
N ALA A 19 -2.11 11.22 3.06
CA ALA A 19 -1.24 10.74 2.01
C ALA A 19 -0.32 9.59 2.48
N GLN A 20 0.09 9.58 3.75
CA GLN A 20 0.88 8.49 4.32
C GLN A 20 0.03 7.23 4.55
N TRP A 21 -1.21 7.38 5.01
CA TRP A 21 -2.16 6.26 5.12
C TRP A 21 -2.50 5.65 3.76
N SER A 22 -2.65 6.48 2.72
CA SER A 22 -2.77 6.01 1.34
C SER A 22 -1.60 5.11 0.95
N ASP A 23 -0.36 5.56 1.21
CA ASP A 23 0.83 4.78 0.87
C ASP A 23 0.90 3.47 1.67
N LEU A 24 0.50 3.48 2.93
CA LEU A 24 0.42 2.27 3.75
C LEU A 24 -0.56 1.27 3.15
N ILE A 25 -1.79 1.70 2.82
CA ILE A 25 -2.81 0.83 2.22
C ILE A 25 -2.31 0.25 0.91
N VAL A 26 -1.67 1.05 0.06
CA VAL A 26 -1.07 0.58 -1.20
C VAL A 26 0.04 -0.43 -0.92
N PHE A 27 0.94 -0.13 0.00
CA PHE A 27 2.06 -1.03 0.34
C PHE A 27 1.58 -2.37 0.89
N ASP A 28 0.69 -2.34 1.89
CA ASP A 28 0.08 -3.53 2.48
C ASP A 28 -0.73 -4.31 1.46
N TYR A 29 -1.46 -3.62 0.56
CA TYR A 29 -2.16 -4.27 -0.54
C TYR A 29 -1.17 -5.02 -1.42
N LEU A 30 -0.09 -4.38 -1.88
CA LEU A 30 0.88 -4.99 -2.81
C LEU A 30 1.52 -6.23 -2.22
N ILE A 31 1.96 -6.19 -0.95
CA ILE A 31 2.60 -7.33 -0.31
C ILE A 31 1.61 -8.27 0.39
N ALA A 32 0.32 -7.95 0.38
CA ALA A 32 -0.71 -8.66 1.15
C ALA A 32 -0.37 -8.75 2.66
N ASN A 33 0.07 -7.63 3.25
CA ASN A 33 0.35 -7.58 4.69
C ASN A 33 -0.98 -7.59 5.45
N LEU A 34 -1.14 -8.57 6.32
CA LEU A 34 -2.36 -8.77 7.09
C LEU A 34 -2.28 -8.10 8.45
N ASP A 35 -1.10 -7.91 9.01
CA ASP A 35 -0.88 -7.64 10.43
C ASP A 35 -0.99 -6.16 10.81
N ARG A 36 -1.89 -5.44 10.14
CA ARG A 36 -2.18 -4.02 10.35
C ARG A 36 -3.67 -3.76 10.19
N VAL A 37 -4.04 -2.89 9.24
CA VAL A 37 -5.41 -2.45 9.00
C VAL A 37 -6.31 -3.63 8.61
N VAL A 38 -5.79 -4.58 7.82
CA VAL A 38 -6.57 -5.77 7.41
C VAL A 38 -6.90 -6.66 8.59
N ASN A 39 -6.00 -6.83 9.56
CA ASN A 39 -6.30 -7.58 10.78
C ASN A 39 -7.42 -6.89 11.58
N ASN A 40 -7.38 -5.56 11.71
CA ASN A 40 -8.45 -4.83 12.40
C ASN A 40 -9.80 -5.01 11.68
N LEU A 41 -9.83 -4.85 10.35
CA LEU A 41 -11.06 -5.08 9.56
C LEU A 41 -11.58 -6.51 9.67
N TYR A 42 -10.69 -7.50 9.65
CA TYR A 42 -11.08 -8.90 9.82
C TYR A 42 -11.71 -9.12 11.20
N ASN A 43 -11.13 -8.55 12.25
CA ASN A 43 -11.61 -8.73 13.62
C ASN A 43 -12.85 -7.89 13.96
N PHE A 44 -13.17 -6.87 13.15
CA PHE A 44 -14.32 -6.00 13.37
C PHE A 44 -15.65 -6.76 13.46
N GLN A 45 -15.77 -7.89 12.78
CA GLN A 45 -16.97 -8.73 12.81
C GLN A 45 -17.25 -9.37 14.19
N TRP A 46 -16.25 -9.44 15.07
CA TRP A 46 -16.39 -9.97 16.45
C TRP A 46 -16.22 -8.89 17.52
N ASN A 47 -15.48 -7.81 17.22
CA ASN A 47 -15.27 -6.70 18.14
C ASN A 47 -15.34 -5.36 17.38
N ALA A 48 -16.46 -4.64 17.55
CA ALA A 48 -16.67 -3.34 16.88
C ALA A 48 -15.65 -2.27 17.31
N ASP A 49 -15.11 -2.37 18.52
CA ASP A 49 -14.16 -1.39 19.07
C ASP A 49 -12.74 -1.57 18.48
N ILE A 50 -12.47 -2.67 17.76
CA ILE A 50 -11.13 -2.95 17.22
C ILE A 50 -10.65 -1.89 16.22
N MET A 51 -11.58 -1.18 15.57
CA MET A 51 -11.24 -0.11 14.63
C MET A 51 -10.77 1.18 15.32
N ALA A 52 -11.04 1.32 16.63
CA ALA A 52 -10.48 2.41 17.45
C ALA A 52 -9.10 2.06 18.02
N ALA A 53 -8.68 0.79 17.93
CA ALA A 53 -7.35 0.38 18.35
C ALA A 53 -6.28 0.88 17.36
N PRO A 54 -5.07 1.23 17.85
CA PRO A 54 -3.96 1.55 16.97
C PRO A 54 -3.67 0.42 15.99
N ALA A 55 -3.33 0.75 14.75
CA ALA A 55 -2.85 -0.25 13.80
C ALA A 55 -1.55 -0.85 14.34
N HIS A 56 -1.49 -2.18 14.40
CA HIS A 56 -0.28 -2.89 14.79
C HIS A 56 0.87 -2.56 13.85
N ASN A 57 2.12 -2.67 14.34
CA ASN A 57 3.33 -2.49 13.55
C ASN A 57 3.49 -1.13 12.84
N LEU A 58 2.73 -0.11 13.25
CA LEU A 58 2.78 1.25 12.75
C LEU A 58 3.28 2.19 13.84
N ALA A 59 4.40 2.85 13.59
CA ALA A 59 4.95 3.87 14.49
C ALA A 59 4.91 5.25 13.84
N ARG A 60 4.89 6.30 14.65
CA ARG A 60 5.06 7.69 14.20
C ARG A 60 6.38 8.22 14.72
N GLN A 61 7.20 8.77 13.83
CA GLN A 61 8.45 9.43 14.23
C GLN A 61 8.14 10.77 14.91
N THR A 62 8.77 11.02 16.07
CA THR A 62 8.42 12.14 16.96
C THR A 62 8.80 13.51 16.39
N ASP A 63 9.82 13.58 15.54
CA ASP A 63 10.40 14.80 14.97
C ASP A 63 9.84 15.18 13.59
N SER A 64 9.41 14.20 12.81
CA SER A 64 8.99 14.39 11.41
C SER A 64 7.52 14.08 11.16
N ALA A 65 6.81 13.53 12.16
CA ALA A 65 5.44 13.02 12.02
C ALA A 65 5.26 11.93 10.94
N LEU A 66 6.37 11.35 10.44
CA LEU A 66 6.33 10.31 9.42
C LEU A 66 5.90 8.97 10.02
N LEU A 67 5.07 8.25 9.27
CA LEU A 67 4.69 6.88 9.57
C LEU A 67 5.83 5.94 9.18
N VAL A 68 6.17 5.05 10.11
CA VAL A 68 7.20 4.01 9.92
C VAL A 68 6.52 2.65 9.87
N PHE A 69 6.73 1.94 8.76
CA PHE A 69 6.13 0.64 8.50
C PHE A 69 7.06 -0.47 9.01
N LEU A 70 6.81 -0.96 10.22
CA LEU A 70 7.63 -1.99 10.89
C LEU A 70 7.12 -3.40 10.58
N ASP A 71 7.96 -4.43 10.75
CA ASP A 71 7.53 -5.84 10.76
C ASP A 71 6.67 -6.23 9.53
N ASN A 72 7.32 -6.20 8.36
CA ASN A 72 6.70 -6.51 7.07
C ASN A 72 6.99 -7.95 6.60
N GLU A 73 7.50 -8.80 7.49
CA GLU A 73 7.93 -10.16 7.18
C GLU A 73 6.77 -11.10 6.84
N SER A 74 5.56 -10.77 7.28
CA SER A 74 4.33 -11.48 6.96
C SER A 74 3.82 -11.20 5.53
N GLY A 75 4.39 -10.24 4.82
CA GLY A 75 4.06 -9.92 3.44
C GLY A 75 4.63 -10.90 2.40
N LEU A 76 4.37 -10.60 1.13
CA LEU A 76 4.79 -11.36 -0.05
C LEU A 76 4.46 -12.86 0.09
N LEU A 77 5.47 -13.70 0.28
CA LEU A 77 5.34 -15.16 0.30
C LEU A 77 4.26 -15.64 1.26
N HIS A 78 4.28 -15.12 2.49
CA HIS A 78 3.32 -15.54 3.51
C HIS A 78 1.93 -14.95 3.23
N GLY A 79 1.84 -13.62 3.06
CA GLY A 79 0.60 -12.93 2.74
C GLY A 79 -0.11 -13.50 1.49
N TYR A 80 0.63 -13.79 0.42
CA TYR A 80 0.07 -14.35 -0.81
C TYR A 80 -0.57 -15.73 -0.64
N ARG A 81 -0.09 -16.55 0.32
CA ARG A 81 -0.72 -17.83 0.63
C ARG A 81 -2.11 -17.68 1.26
N LEU A 82 -2.39 -16.52 1.84
CA LEU A 82 -3.61 -16.24 2.61
C LEU A 82 -4.64 -15.42 1.82
N LEU A 83 -4.32 -15.03 0.58
CA LEU A 83 -5.21 -14.20 -0.26
C LEU A 83 -6.62 -14.76 -0.41
N LYS A 84 -6.79 -16.08 -0.52
CA LYS A 84 -8.14 -16.69 -0.61
C LYS A 84 -9.06 -16.26 0.54
N LYS A 85 -8.49 -16.02 1.72
CA LYS A 85 -9.24 -15.62 2.92
C LYS A 85 -9.31 -14.10 3.08
N TYR A 86 -8.24 -13.38 2.76
CA TYR A 86 -8.10 -11.97 3.16
C TYR A 86 -8.22 -10.96 2.01
N GLU A 87 -8.27 -11.39 0.76
CA GLU A 87 -8.26 -10.49 -0.39
C GLU A 87 -9.45 -9.51 -0.40
N ALA A 88 -10.62 -9.94 0.08
CA ALA A 88 -11.78 -9.07 0.16
C ALA A 88 -11.54 -7.82 1.04
N TYR A 89 -10.76 -7.93 2.12
CA TYR A 89 -10.45 -6.81 3.00
C TYR A 89 -9.41 -5.87 2.39
N HIS A 90 -8.39 -6.43 1.73
CA HIS A 90 -7.43 -5.66 0.93
C HIS A 90 -8.14 -4.88 -0.18
N GLY A 91 -9.03 -5.56 -0.92
CA GLY A 91 -9.84 -4.97 -1.98
C GLY A 91 -10.75 -3.86 -1.46
N LEU A 92 -11.42 -4.06 -0.32
CA LEU A 92 -12.28 -3.05 0.30
C LEU A 92 -11.51 -1.75 0.59
N LEU A 93 -10.31 -1.84 1.16
CA LEU A 93 -9.48 -0.65 1.42
C LEU A 93 -9.06 0.04 0.13
N LEU A 94 -8.59 -0.72 -0.86
CA LEU A 94 -8.14 -0.17 -2.14
C LEU A 94 -9.30 0.48 -2.93
N ASP A 95 -10.46 -0.17 -2.99
CA ASP A 95 -11.61 0.29 -3.77
C ASP A 95 -12.20 1.61 -3.27
N ASN A 96 -11.98 1.93 -1.99
CA ASN A 96 -12.39 3.19 -1.36
C ASN A 96 -11.26 4.25 -1.33
N LEU A 97 -10.09 3.95 -1.88
CA LEU A 97 -8.97 4.89 -1.93
C LEU A 97 -8.97 5.66 -3.26
N CYS A 98 -9.04 6.99 -3.18
CA CYS A 98 -8.91 7.91 -4.31
C CYS A 98 -7.97 9.10 -4.09
N VAL A 99 -7.20 9.08 -3.01
CA VAL A 99 -6.08 10.00 -2.81
C VAL A 99 -4.81 9.20 -2.97
N TYR A 100 -3.92 9.65 -3.85
CA TYR A 100 -2.65 8.98 -4.10
C TYR A 100 -1.54 10.03 -4.19
N ARG A 101 -0.39 9.74 -3.59
CA ARG A 101 0.79 10.57 -3.81
C ARG A 101 1.30 10.34 -5.23
N ARG A 102 1.59 11.42 -5.95
CA ARG A 102 2.11 11.37 -7.33
C ARG A 102 3.32 10.45 -7.46
N SER A 103 4.30 10.60 -6.57
CA SER A 103 5.51 9.78 -6.59
C SER A 103 5.24 8.28 -6.36
N THR A 104 4.22 7.93 -5.58
CA THR A 104 3.80 6.53 -5.40
C THR A 104 3.25 5.96 -6.70
N VAL A 105 2.38 6.70 -7.40
CA VAL A 105 1.84 6.27 -8.70
C VAL A 105 2.96 6.12 -9.74
N GLU A 106 3.85 7.10 -9.85
CA GLU A 106 4.98 7.06 -10.78
C GLU A 106 5.92 5.88 -10.47
N ALA A 107 6.18 5.59 -9.20
CA ALA A 107 6.98 4.44 -8.80
C ALA A 107 6.32 3.11 -9.23
N LEU A 108 4.99 2.99 -9.09
CA LEU A 108 4.25 1.80 -9.53
C LEU A 108 4.29 1.64 -11.04
N GLU A 109 4.10 2.71 -11.81
CA GLU A 109 4.22 2.70 -13.27
C GLU A 109 5.63 2.25 -13.70
N GLN A 110 6.68 2.77 -13.05
CA GLN A 110 8.06 2.36 -13.31
C GLN A 110 8.33 0.90 -12.95
N LEU A 111 7.85 0.43 -11.78
CA LEU A 111 7.98 -0.97 -11.38
C LEU A 111 7.26 -1.90 -12.35
N ARG A 112 6.09 -1.49 -12.84
CA ARG A 112 5.31 -2.24 -13.81
C ARG A 112 6.00 -2.33 -15.17
N ALA A 113 6.61 -1.25 -15.63
CA ALA A 113 7.34 -1.21 -16.89
C ALA A 113 8.66 -1.99 -16.83
N ALA A 114 9.36 -1.96 -15.69
CA ALA A 114 10.74 -2.42 -15.59
C ALA A 114 10.92 -3.86 -15.11
N ASN A 115 9.89 -4.71 -15.22
CA ASN A 115 9.86 -6.09 -14.74
C ASN A 115 10.28 -6.20 -13.25
N VAL A 116 9.33 -5.91 -12.36
CA VAL A 116 9.53 -5.89 -10.90
C VAL A 116 10.21 -7.16 -10.35
N GLY A 117 9.88 -8.35 -10.87
CA GLY A 117 10.50 -9.60 -10.43
C GLY A 117 12.00 -9.62 -10.65
N ARG A 118 12.45 -9.21 -11.85
CA ARG A 118 13.89 -9.10 -12.13
C ARG A 118 14.59 -8.10 -11.22
N ARG A 119 13.96 -6.94 -10.95
CA ARG A 119 14.53 -5.92 -10.06
C ARG A 119 14.65 -6.39 -8.62
N LEU A 120 13.64 -7.09 -8.11
CA LEU A 120 13.64 -7.65 -6.76
C LEU A 120 14.66 -8.78 -6.63
N ASN A 121 14.79 -9.65 -7.63
CA ASN A 121 15.81 -10.70 -7.63
C ASN A 121 17.23 -10.10 -7.68
N ALA A 122 17.47 -9.12 -8.54
CA ALA A 122 18.75 -8.40 -8.58
C ALA A 122 19.03 -7.61 -7.29
N LEU A 123 17.99 -7.15 -6.59
CA LEU A 123 18.13 -6.54 -5.26
C LEU A 123 18.51 -7.60 -4.22
N PHE A 124 17.80 -8.72 -4.21
CA PHE A 124 18.07 -9.83 -3.31
C PHE A 124 19.51 -10.33 -3.48
N GLU A 125 19.96 -10.56 -4.71
CA GLU A 125 21.33 -11.01 -4.99
C GLU A 125 22.40 -10.02 -4.52
N ARG A 126 22.18 -8.71 -4.70
CA ARG A 126 23.17 -7.68 -4.33
C ARG A 126 23.20 -7.35 -2.84
N THR A 127 22.09 -7.54 -2.11
CA THR A 127 22.00 -7.18 -0.68
C THR A 127 22.16 -8.36 0.28
N THR A 128 22.15 -9.58 -0.22
CA THR A 128 22.33 -10.79 0.61
C THR A 128 23.70 -11.41 0.43
N THR A 129 24.12 -12.20 1.41
CA THR A 129 25.33 -13.03 1.33
C THR A 129 24.98 -14.41 0.77
N ALA A 130 26.00 -15.19 0.38
CA ALA A 130 25.79 -16.57 -0.07
C ALA A 130 25.07 -17.42 1.00
N GLN A 131 25.46 -17.26 2.27
CA GLN A 131 24.86 -17.99 3.39
C GLN A 131 23.36 -17.72 3.55
N ILE A 132 22.92 -16.47 3.31
CA ILE A 132 21.49 -16.13 3.35
C ILE A 132 20.76 -16.76 2.16
N ARG A 133 21.37 -16.75 0.98
CA ARG A 133 20.77 -17.34 -0.23
C ARG A 133 20.64 -18.86 -0.19
N ASP A 134 21.43 -19.53 0.65
CA ASP A 134 21.30 -20.98 0.86
C ASP A 134 20.03 -21.35 1.66
N VAL A 135 19.50 -20.42 2.46
CA VAL A 135 18.32 -20.67 3.33
C VAL A 135 17.07 -19.89 2.93
N LEU A 136 17.23 -18.76 2.25
CA LEU A 136 16.14 -17.89 1.81
C LEU A 136 16.15 -17.83 0.27
N PRO A 137 15.14 -18.39 -0.41
CA PRO A 137 15.06 -18.30 -1.86
C PRO A 137 14.66 -16.89 -2.31
N PRO A 138 15.00 -16.49 -3.55
CA PRO A 138 14.45 -15.29 -4.17
C PRO A 138 12.92 -15.41 -4.33
N LEU A 139 12.27 -14.30 -4.69
CA LEU A 139 10.83 -14.27 -4.88
C LEU A 139 10.42 -15.20 -6.04
N PRO A 140 9.61 -16.26 -5.81
CA PRO A 140 9.21 -17.20 -6.85
C PRO A 140 8.39 -16.52 -7.95
N GLU A 141 8.45 -17.05 -9.18
CA GLU A 141 7.74 -16.49 -10.34
C GLU A 141 6.23 -16.35 -10.11
N LYS A 142 5.61 -17.32 -9.41
CA LYS A 142 4.20 -17.24 -9.03
C LYS A 142 3.91 -16.01 -8.17
N SER A 143 4.77 -15.72 -7.20
CA SER A 143 4.64 -14.54 -6.34
C SER A 143 4.93 -13.25 -7.10
N VAL A 144 5.87 -13.26 -8.04
CA VAL A 144 6.09 -12.13 -8.95
C VAL A 144 4.85 -11.84 -9.78
N LYS A 145 4.19 -12.87 -10.33
CA LYS A 145 2.95 -12.69 -11.09
C LYS A 145 1.85 -12.06 -10.24
N ILE A 146 1.66 -12.55 -9.01
CA ILE A 146 0.71 -11.96 -8.05
C ILE A 146 1.06 -10.48 -7.80
N LEU A 147 2.32 -10.15 -7.57
CA LEU A 147 2.75 -8.76 -7.36
C LEU A 147 2.43 -7.88 -8.58
N VAL A 148 2.69 -8.36 -9.80
CA VAL A 148 2.37 -7.64 -11.04
C VAL A 148 0.86 -7.40 -11.16
N ASP A 149 0.04 -8.44 -10.96
CA ASP A 149 -1.42 -8.33 -11.03
C ASP A 149 -1.94 -7.33 -9.97
N ARG A 150 -1.32 -7.29 -8.79
CA ARG A 150 -1.66 -6.33 -7.73
C ARG A 150 -1.24 -4.91 -8.07
N ILE A 151 -0.06 -4.70 -8.66
CA ILE A 151 0.34 -3.37 -9.18
C ILE A 151 -0.67 -2.90 -10.23
N ASP A 152 -1.06 -3.77 -11.16
CA ASP A 152 -2.06 -3.46 -12.18
C ASP A 152 -3.42 -3.08 -11.56
N ARG A 153 -3.84 -3.77 -10.49
CA ARG A 153 -5.07 -3.43 -9.77
C ARG A 153 -5.03 -2.06 -9.10
N VAL A 154 -3.88 -1.69 -8.50
CA VAL A 154 -3.70 -0.36 -7.91
C VAL A 154 -3.73 0.72 -8.99
N LEU A 155 -2.98 0.55 -10.08
CA LEU A 155 -2.99 1.49 -11.20
C LEU A 155 -4.37 1.61 -11.86
N GLY A 156 -5.11 0.51 -11.96
CA GLY A 156 -6.51 0.52 -12.41
C GLY A 156 -7.44 1.32 -11.49
N GLN A 157 -7.26 1.21 -10.17
CA GLN A 157 -8.01 2.03 -9.22
C GLN A 157 -7.65 3.53 -9.33
N VAL A 158 -6.36 3.86 -9.49
CA VAL A 158 -5.91 5.24 -9.75
C VAL A 158 -6.61 5.80 -10.98
N GLN A 159 -6.66 5.03 -12.07
CA GLN A 159 -7.31 5.45 -13.31
C GLN A 159 -8.82 5.65 -13.12
N LYS A 160 -9.51 4.71 -12.46
CA LYS A 160 -10.93 4.85 -12.09
C LYS A 160 -11.20 6.13 -11.30
N CYS A 161 -10.36 6.46 -10.33
CA CYS A 161 -10.51 7.70 -9.55
C CYS A 161 -10.29 8.94 -10.43
N ARG A 162 -9.29 8.94 -11.33
CA ARG A 162 -9.08 10.05 -12.27
C ARG A 162 -10.31 10.31 -13.13
N GLU A 163 -10.91 9.25 -13.68
CA GLU A 163 -12.13 9.35 -14.49
C GLU A 163 -13.32 9.89 -13.69
N LEU A 164 -13.54 9.33 -12.49
CA LEU A 164 -14.62 9.75 -11.60
C LEU A 164 -14.57 11.25 -11.29
N PHE A 165 -13.38 11.80 -11.06
CA PHE A 165 -13.21 13.20 -10.69
C PHE A 165 -13.02 14.15 -11.88
N ALA A 166 -12.61 13.66 -13.05
CA ALA A 166 -12.54 14.44 -14.29
C ALA A 166 -13.95 14.85 -14.78
N ASP A 167 -14.93 13.95 -14.67
CA ASP A 167 -16.32 14.23 -15.08
C ASP A 167 -17.02 15.29 -14.21
N THR A 168 -16.60 15.45 -12.96
CA THR A 168 -17.13 16.48 -12.06
C THR A 168 -16.70 17.90 -12.40
N ASP A 169 -15.60 18.08 -13.14
CA ASP A 169 -15.10 19.40 -13.55
C ASP A 169 -15.76 19.91 -14.85
N GLY A 170 -16.42 19.01 -15.61
CA GLY A 170 -17.13 19.33 -16.86
C GLY A 170 -18.64 19.63 -16.72
N ARG A 171 -19.20 19.60 -15.50
CA ARG A 171 -20.62 19.92 -15.21
C ARG A 171 -20.84 21.28 -14.53
N ARG A 172 -19.91 22.21 -14.66
CA ARG A 172 -20.09 23.61 -14.22
C ARG A 172 -20.08 24.58 -15.38
#